data_AF-A0AA36BGS0-F1
#
_entry.id   AF-A0AA36BGS0-F1
#
_cell.length_a   1.000
_cell.length_b   1.000
_cell.length_c   1.000
_cell.angle_alpha   90.00
_cell.angle_beta   90.00
_cell.angle_gamma   90.00
#
_symmetry.space_group_name_H-M   'P 1'
#
loop_
_entity.id
_entity.type
_entity.pdbx_description
1 polymer ?
#
loop_
_entity_poly.entity_id
_entity_poly.type
_entity_poly.pdbx_seq_one_letter_code
_entity_poly.pdbx_strand_id
1 'polypeptide(L)'
;MTGKEKIKKTMEEYQWCDRGPIRYAVIEKERMNEFMVMCEREDWEVNDRMMALSKEERIELVLLCGREGWSYRKIAEEFNLRHPYRQPIFFTAVGKLIKKFKETSSVLDKPRSGRPKTSDETKEAVMAKVSASPKKSLRRTSTVLGVPKPTIHKMLVEEKFHRYNLQILHHLKEDDPDRRI
;
A
#
# COMPACT_ATOMS: atom_id res chain seq x y z
N MET A 1 -2.66 -5.43 -23.25
CA MET A 1 -1.86 -6.48 -22.60
C MET A 1 -2.51 -6.86 -21.29
N THR A 2 -3.26 -7.97 -21.31
CA THR A 2 -3.79 -8.62 -20.12
C THR A 2 -2.63 -9.11 -19.24
N GLY A 3 -2.84 -9.26 -17.92
CA GLY A 3 -1.79 -9.72 -17.00
C GLY A 3 -1.11 -11.03 -17.43
N LYS A 4 -1.88 -11.91 -18.08
CA LYS A 4 -1.41 -13.18 -18.67
C LYS A 4 -0.40 -12.99 -19.81
N GLU A 5 -0.56 -11.95 -20.63
CA GLU A 5 0.37 -11.62 -21.73
C GLU A 5 1.68 -11.01 -21.22
N LYS A 6 1.65 -10.28 -20.09
CA LYS A 6 2.88 -9.79 -19.43
C LYS A 6 3.70 -10.94 -18.87
N ILE A 7 3.05 -11.92 -18.25
CA ILE A 7 3.71 -13.10 -17.65
C ILE A 7 4.36 -13.98 -18.73
N LYS A 8 3.66 -14.24 -19.84
CA LYS A 8 4.24 -14.99 -20.98
C LYS A 8 5.47 -14.27 -21.57
N LYS A 9 5.38 -12.95 -21.75
CA LYS A 9 6.49 -12.14 -22.27
C LYS A 9 7.70 -12.12 -21.32
N THR A 10 7.46 -12.08 -20.00
CA THR A 10 8.54 -12.22 -19.02
C THR A 10 9.11 -13.64 -18.99
N MET A 11 8.33 -14.68 -19.24
CA MET A 11 8.88 -16.05 -19.31
C MET A 11 9.72 -16.27 -20.58
N GLU A 12 9.36 -15.65 -21.70
CA GLU A 12 10.15 -15.68 -22.94
C GLU A 12 11.48 -14.91 -22.82
N GLU A 13 11.51 -13.79 -22.08
CA GLU A 13 12.74 -13.03 -21.80
C GLU A 13 13.71 -13.75 -20.84
N TYR A 14 13.23 -14.70 -20.03
CA TYR A 14 14.06 -15.43 -19.06
C TYR A 14 14.62 -16.75 -19.60
N GLN A 15 14.37 -17.09 -20.87
CA GLN A 15 14.98 -18.25 -21.50
C GLN A 15 16.34 -17.87 -22.08
N TRP A 16 17.40 -18.40 -21.46
CA TRP A 16 18.82 -18.44 -21.88
C TRP A 16 19.75 -17.32 -21.39
N CYS A 17 20.29 -17.50 -20.19
CA CYS A 17 21.65 -17.05 -19.86
C CYS A 17 22.52 -18.27 -19.52
N ASP A 18 23.25 -18.78 -20.51
CA ASP A 18 24.23 -19.88 -20.44
C ASP A 18 25.51 -19.54 -19.64
N ARG A 19 25.40 -19.00 -18.42
CA ARG A 19 26.58 -18.74 -17.58
C ARG A 19 26.32 -19.00 -16.10
N GLY A 20 26.45 -20.26 -15.66
CA GLY A 20 26.59 -20.60 -14.24
C GLY A 20 26.25 -22.06 -13.87
N PRO A 21 26.87 -22.62 -12.81
CA PRO A 21 27.03 -24.06 -12.62
C PRO A 21 25.73 -24.81 -12.26
N ILE A 22 25.63 -25.97 -12.90
CA ILE A 22 24.51 -26.93 -13.05
C ILE A 22 23.88 -27.46 -11.73
N ARG A 23 24.34 -27.05 -10.55
CA ARG A 23 23.89 -27.61 -9.26
C ARG A 23 22.51 -27.13 -8.78
N TYR A 24 21.97 -26.03 -9.33
CA TYR A 24 20.68 -25.46 -8.90
C TYR A 24 19.47 -25.91 -9.74
N ALA A 25 19.70 -26.56 -10.89
CA ALA A 25 18.66 -26.84 -11.90
C ALA A 25 17.62 -27.90 -11.49
N VAL A 26 17.92 -28.77 -10.51
CA VAL A 26 16.99 -29.83 -10.07
C VAL A 26 16.00 -29.29 -9.02
N ILE A 27 16.46 -28.40 -8.14
CA ILE A 27 15.62 -27.73 -7.12
C ILE A 27 14.63 -26.75 -7.78
N GLU A 28 14.95 -26.23 -8.96
CA GLU A 28 14.12 -25.29 -9.71
C GLU A 28 12.88 -25.92 -10.36
N LYS A 29 12.93 -27.17 -10.85
CA LYS A 29 11.79 -27.78 -11.56
C LYS A 29 10.64 -28.17 -10.64
N GLU A 30 10.93 -28.79 -9.49
CA GLU A 30 9.89 -29.19 -8.52
C GLU A 30 9.26 -27.97 -7.84
N ARG A 31 10.08 -26.96 -7.51
CA ARG A 31 9.60 -25.68 -6.97
C ARG A 31 8.79 -24.87 -7.96
N MET A 32 9.13 -24.92 -9.25
CA MET A 32 8.36 -24.21 -10.28
C MET A 32 7.00 -24.89 -10.51
N ASN A 33 6.89 -26.20 -10.31
CA ASN A 33 5.61 -26.92 -10.32
C ASN A 33 4.73 -26.55 -9.10
N GLU A 34 5.29 -26.50 -7.89
CA GLU A 34 4.54 -26.05 -6.71
C GLU A 34 4.13 -24.57 -6.81
N PHE A 35 5.00 -23.72 -7.36
CA PHE A 35 4.72 -22.30 -7.60
C PHE A 35 3.62 -22.10 -8.66
N MET A 36 3.58 -22.94 -9.70
CA MET A 36 2.51 -22.94 -10.71
C MET A 36 1.16 -23.36 -10.10
N VAL A 37 1.13 -24.40 -9.25
CA VAL A 37 -0.09 -24.84 -8.54
C VAL A 37 -0.61 -23.77 -7.55
N MET A 38 0.28 -22.94 -7.00
CA MET A 38 -0.09 -21.79 -6.16
C MET A 38 -0.61 -20.59 -6.97
N CYS A 39 -0.05 -20.34 -8.17
CA CYS A 39 -0.49 -19.27 -9.06
C CYS A 39 -1.85 -19.54 -9.72
N GLU A 40 -2.25 -20.82 -9.87
CA GLU A 40 -3.55 -21.22 -10.42
C GLU A 40 -4.74 -20.92 -9.49
N ARG A 41 -4.51 -20.67 -8.19
CA ARG A 41 -5.59 -20.44 -7.20
C ARG A 41 -6.02 -18.99 -6.99
N GLU A 42 -5.42 -18.03 -7.70
CA GLU A 42 -5.75 -16.58 -7.58
C GLU A 42 -5.64 -15.99 -6.14
N ASP A 43 -4.85 -16.60 -5.26
CA ASP A 43 -4.56 -16.07 -3.91
C ASP A 43 -3.40 -15.06 -3.94
N TRP A 44 -3.64 -13.89 -4.53
CA TRP A 44 -2.65 -12.82 -4.72
C TRP A 44 -2.04 -12.28 -3.40
N GLU A 45 -2.73 -12.42 -2.26
CA GLU A 45 -2.24 -12.02 -0.94
C GLU A 45 -1.08 -12.90 -0.43
N VAL A 46 -1.00 -14.16 -0.88
CA VAL A 46 0.07 -15.09 -0.50
C VAL A 46 1.36 -14.78 -1.28
N ASN A 47 1.22 -14.29 -2.52
CA ASN A 47 2.33 -14.00 -3.42
C ASN A 47 3.12 -12.74 -2.98
N ASP A 48 2.46 -11.73 -2.40
CA ASP A 48 3.12 -10.54 -1.85
C ASP A 48 3.96 -10.89 -0.59
N ARG A 49 3.48 -11.84 0.23
CA ARG A 49 4.22 -12.34 1.41
C ARG A 49 5.48 -13.14 1.03
N MET A 50 5.48 -13.83 -0.11
CA MET A 50 6.64 -14.60 -0.59
C MET A 50 7.71 -13.74 -1.27
N MET A 51 7.35 -12.56 -1.81
CA MET A 51 8.28 -11.71 -2.58
C MET A 51 8.82 -10.53 -1.76
N ALA A 52 8.01 -9.91 -0.90
CA ALA A 52 8.42 -8.77 -0.10
C ALA A 52 9.00 -9.23 1.25
N LEU A 53 10.15 -8.68 1.66
CA LEU A 53 10.72 -9.02 2.96
C LEU A 53 9.79 -8.57 4.09
N SER A 54 9.53 -9.43 5.05
CA SER A 54 8.80 -9.11 6.27
C SER A 54 9.62 -8.16 7.16
N LYS A 55 8.97 -7.51 8.13
CA LYS A 55 9.67 -6.66 9.10
C LYS A 55 10.71 -7.47 9.89
N GLU A 56 10.37 -8.69 10.28
CA GLU A 56 11.23 -9.59 11.05
C GLU A 56 12.46 -10.02 10.24
N GLU A 57 12.26 -10.42 8.98
CA GLU A 57 13.34 -10.81 8.07
C GLU A 57 14.31 -9.65 7.81
N ARG A 58 13.79 -8.43 7.69
CA ARG A 58 14.65 -7.25 7.54
C ARG A 58 15.43 -6.94 8.81
N ILE A 59 14.84 -7.14 9.99
CA ILE A 59 15.57 -7.00 11.27
C ILE A 59 16.69 -8.04 11.33
N GLU A 60 16.41 -9.29 10.95
CA GLU A 60 17.43 -10.34 10.89
C GLU A 60 18.58 -9.96 9.95
N LEU A 61 18.28 -9.44 8.75
CA LEU A 61 19.32 -8.99 7.82
C LEU A 61 20.18 -7.84 8.38
N VAL A 62 19.57 -6.91 9.12
CA VAL A 62 20.30 -5.84 9.80
C VAL A 62 21.21 -6.41 10.89
N LEU A 63 20.73 -7.38 11.68
CA LEU A 63 21.52 -8.05 12.71
C LEU A 63 22.68 -8.86 12.10
N LEU A 64 22.44 -9.56 10.99
CA LEU A 64 23.47 -10.27 10.24
C LEU A 64 24.55 -9.34 9.70
N CYS A 65 24.17 -8.14 9.25
CA CYS A 65 25.11 -7.12 8.80
C CYS A 65 25.96 -6.55 9.95
N GLY A 66 25.49 -6.62 11.19
CA GLY A 66 26.23 -6.19 12.38
C GLY A 66 27.36 -7.15 12.78
N ARG A 67 27.44 -8.36 12.20
CA ARG A 67 28.54 -9.29 12.44
C ARG A 67 29.77 -8.87 11.66
N GLU A 68 30.94 -8.91 12.30
CA GLU A 68 32.20 -8.42 11.71
C GLU A 68 32.58 -9.15 10.41
N GLY A 69 33.01 -8.38 9.41
CA GLY A 69 33.67 -8.89 8.20
C GLY A 69 32.78 -9.53 7.14
N TRP A 70 31.45 -9.45 7.26
CA TRP A 70 30.55 -10.09 6.29
C TRP A 70 30.21 -9.17 5.12
N SER A 71 30.38 -9.67 3.89
CA SER A 71 29.92 -8.98 2.68
C SER A 71 28.42 -9.15 2.48
N TYR A 72 27.78 -8.25 1.72
CA TYR A 72 26.35 -8.37 1.41
C TYR A 72 25.98 -9.67 0.69
N ARG A 73 26.92 -10.27 -0.06
CA ARG A 73 26.73 -11.58 -0.69
C ARG A 73 26.65 -12.70 0.35
N LYS A 74 27.62 -12.72 1.27
CA LYS A 74 27.66 -13.70 2.36
C LYS A 74 26.43 -13.59 3.27
N ILE A 75 25.96 -12.37 3.52
CA ILE A 75 24.73 -12.13 4.28
C ILE A 75 23.50 -12.70 3.56
N ALA A 76 23.38 -12.46 2.24
CA ALA A 76 22.27 -13.00 1.46
C ALA A 76 22.30 -14.53 1.37
N GLU A 77 23.49 -15.13 1.20
CA GLU A 77 23.67 -16.59 1.22
C GLU A 77 23.25 -17.19 2.56
N GLU A 78 23.77 -16.65 3.66
CA GLU A 78 23.41 -17.11 5.01
C GLU A 78 21.90 -16.98 5.28
N PHE A 79 21.30 -15.86 4.86
CA PHE A 79 19.87 -15.66 5.00
C PHE A 79 19.07 -16.69 4.19
N ASN A 80 19.45 -16.93 2.93
CA ASN A 80 18.78 -17.90 2.07
C ASN A 80 18.94 -19.34 2.57
N LEU A 81 20.06 -19.67 3.23
CA LEU A 81 20.27 -20.96 3.89
C LEU A 81 19.32 -21.16 5.07
N ARG A 82 19.07 -20.10 5.86
CA ARG A 82 18.12 -20.14 6.99
C ARG A 82 16.66 -20.15 6.57
N HIS A 83 16.36 -19.59 5.40
CA HIS A 83 15.00 -19.46 4.87
C HIS A 83 14.82 -20.25 3.56
N PRO A 84 14.94 -21.60 3.57
CA PRO A 84 14.89 -22.38 2.35
C PRO A 84 13.53 -22.33 1.66
N TYR A 85 12.44 -22.13 2.41
CA TYR A 85 11.08 -22.07 1.87
C TYR A 85 10.72 -20.73 1.22
N ARG A 86 11.61 -19.73 1.29
CA ARG A 86 11.43 -18.42 0.68
C ARG A 86 12.10 -18.36 -0.68
N GLN A 87 11.61 -17.48 -1.55
CA GLN A 87 12.35 -17.09 -2.74
C GLN A 87 13.71 -16.47 -2.35
N PRO A 88 14.82 -16.91 -2.98
CA PRO A 88 16.15 -16.43 -2.63
C PRO A 88 16.26 -14.91 -2.79
N ILE A 89 16.83 -14.27 -1.76
CA ILE A 89 17.09 -12.84 -1.75
C ILE A 89 18.44 -12.56 -2.40
N PHE A 90 18.51 -11.51 -3.20
CA PHE A 90 19.75 -11.05 -3.83
C PHE A 90 20.52 -10.08 -2.94
N PHE A 91 21.86 -10.08 -3.04
CA PHE A 91 22.75 -9.17 -2.30
C PHE A 91 22.42 -7.67 -2.51
N THR A 92 21.81 -7.32 -3.65
CA THR A 92 21.37 -5.95 -3.95
C THR A 92 20.22 -5.51 -3.05
N ALA A 93 19.30 -6.42 -2.69
CA ALA A 93 18.20 -6.13 -1.78
C ALA A 93 18.73 -5.85 -0.36
N VAL A 94 19.72 -6.63 0.09
CA VAL A 94 20.45 -6.39 1.35
C VAL A 94 21.10 -5.01 1.33
N GLY A 95 21.83 -4.67 0.27
CA GLY A 95 22.46 -3.35 0.13
C GLY A 95 21.46 -2.18 0.18
N LYS A 96 20.31 -2.30 -0.51
CA LYS A 96 19.24 -1.29 -0.48
C LYS A 96 18.65 -1.14 0.92
N LEU A 97 18.41 -2.26 1.60
CA LEU A 97 17.87 -2.26 2.97
C LEU A 97 18.83 -1.56 3.93
N ILE A 98 20.11 -1.94 3.93
CA ILE A 98 21.12 -1.37 4.83
C ILE A 98 21.34 0.12 4.53
N LYS A 99 21.36 0.52 3.26
CA LYS A 99 21.45 1.94 2.88
C LYS A 99 20.28 2.74 3.46
N LYS A 100 19.05 2.28 3.24
CA LYS A 100 17.85 2.90 3.81
C LYS A 100 17.89 2.96 5.34
N PHE A 101 18.35 1.88 5.97
CA PHE A 101 18.47 1.81 7.43
C PHE A 101 19.50 2.81 7.96
N LYS A 102 20.66 2.97 7.30
CA LYS A 102 21.65 4.00 7.67
C LYS A 102 21.12 5.43 7.51
N GLU A 103 20.28 5.68 6.51
CA GLU A 103 19.70 7.01 6.26
C GLU A 103 18.54 7.35 7.21
N THR A 104 17.64 6.39 7.49
CA THR A 104 16.37 6.65 8.20
C THR A 104 16.34 6.05 9.61
N SER A 105 17.31 5.21 9.99
CA SER A 105 17.32 4.40 11.23
C SER A 105 16.11 3.47 11.41
N SER A 106 15.30 3.28 10.35
CA SER A 106 14.05 2.53 10.39
C SER A 106 14.03 1.41 9.36
N VAL A 107 13.50 0.26 9.78
CA VAL A 107 13.31 -0.95 8.97
C VAL A 107 11.91 -0.99 8.31
N LEU A 108 11.00 -0.15 8.80
CA LEU A 108 9.62 -0.08 8.32
C LEU A 108 9.57 0.45 6.88
N ASP A 109 8.59 0.00 6.12
CA ASP A 109 8.34 0.57 4.80
C ASP A 109 7.98 2.04 4.89
N LYS A 110 8.53 2.80 3.95
CA LYS A 110 8.10 4.19 3.79
C LYS A 110 6.63 4.14 3.37
N PRO A 111 5.76 4.98 3.94
CA PRO A 111 4.40 5.09 3.43
C PRO A 111 4.47 5.37 1.93
N ARG A 112 3.68 4.61 1.16
CA ARG A 112 3.64 4.78 -0.30
C ARG A 112 3.27 6.23 -0.60
N SER A 113 4.07 6.92 -1.40
CA SER A 113 3.70 8.24 -1.91
C SER A 113 2.50 8.06 -2.84
N GLY A 114 1.31 8.35 -2.32
CA GLY A 114 0.09 8.36 -3.12
C GLY A 114 0.02 9.60 -4.01
N ARG A 115 -1.09 9.73 -4.75
CA ARG A 115 -1.42 10.97 -5.47
C ARG A 115 -1.39 12.15 -4.47
N PRO A 116 -0.73 13.27 -4.81
CA PRO A 116 -0.65 14.40 -3.89
C PRO A 116 -2.05 14.86 -3.50
N LYS A 117 -2.25 15.06 -2.19
CA LYS A 117 -3.47 15.68 -1.67
C LYS A 117 -3.49 17.14 -2.11
N THR A 118 -4.69 17.70 -2.29
CA THR A 118 -4.88 19.15 -2.44
C THR A 118 -4.22 19.90 -1.27
N SER A 119 -3.57 21.03 -1.55
CA SER A 119 -2.82 21.81 -0.55
C SER A 119 -3.72 22.27 0.60
N ASP A 120 -3.16 22.35 1.80
CA ASP A 120 -3.94 22.72 2.99
C ASP A 120 -4.45 24.17 2.92
N GLU A 121 -3.69 25.08 2.29
CA GLU A 121 -4.16 26.45 1.98
C GLU A 121 -5.47 26.46 1.17
N THR A 122 -5.60 25.58 0.16
CA THR A 122 -6.83 25.51 -0.63
C THR A 122 -8.00 24.97 0.18
N LYS A 123 -7.74 24.04 1.11
CA LYS A 123 -8.77 23.54 2.02
C LYS A 123 -9.25 24.64 2.96
N GLU A 124 -8.32 25.38 3.57
CA GLU A 124 -8.65 26.50 4.46
C GLU A 124 -9.48 27.57 3.75
N ALA A 125 -9.10 27.94 2.53
CA ALA A 125 -9.87 28.89 1.73
C ALA A 125 -11.28 28.40 1.41
N VAL A 126 -11.45 27.11 1.09
CA VAL A 126 -12.75 26.48 0.87
C VAL A 126 -13.57 26.49 2.15
N MET A 127 -13.00 26.09 3.28
CA MET A 127 -13.68 26.05 4.58
C MET A 127 -14.10 27.44 5.04
N ALA A 128 -13.22 28.43 4.96
CA ALA A 128 -13.55 29.82 5.28
C ALA A 128 -14.72 30.34 4.43
N LYS A 129 -14.73 30.03 3.13
CA LYS A 129 -15.79 30.47 2.22
C LYS A 129 -17.13 29.80 2.50
N VAL A 130 -17.12 28.51 2.79
CA VAL A 130 -18.35 27.74 3.10
C VAL A 130 -18.90 28.16 4.47
N SER A 131 -18.04 28.34 5.47
CA SER A 131 -18.45 28.83 6.80
C SER A 131 -19.02 30.24 6.74
N ALA A 132 -18.45 31.13 5.92
CA ALA A 132 -18.98 32.49 5.74
C ALA A 132 -20.32 32.53 4.97
N SER A 133 -20.67 31.49 4.21
CA SER A 133 -21.89 31.47 3.39
C SER A 133 -22.41 30.05 3.17
N PRO A 134 -22.93 29.37 4.22
CA PRO A 134 -23.26 27.95 4.16
C PRO A 134 -24.44 27.62 3.24
N LYS A 135 -25.29 28.62 2.95
CA LYS A 135 -26.45 28.48 2.05
C LYS A 135 -26.07 28.52 0.56
N LYS A 136 -24.84 28.92 0.21
CA LYS A 136 -24.41 29.04 -1.20
C LYS A 136 -24.07 27.67 -1.77
N SER A 137 -24.35 27.49 -3.06
CA SER A 137 -24.07 26.22 -3.73
C SER A 137 -22.57 26.01 -3.92
N LEU A 138 -22.13 24.75 -3.84
CA LEU A 138 -20.73 24.37 -4.08
C LEU A 138 -20.26 24.74 -5.50
N ARG A 139 -21.20 24.82 -6.47
CA ARG A 139 -20.89 25.28 -7.83
C ARG A 139 -20.47 26.75 -7.84
N ARG A 140 -21.12 27.61 -7.05
CA ARG A 140 -20.73 29.02 -6.90
C ARG A 140 -19.41 29.16 -6.16
N THR A 141 -19.20 28.37 -5.10
CA THR A 141 -17.91 28.33 -4.38
C THR A 141 -16.77 27.89 -5.30
N SER A 142 -17.02 26.88 -6.14
CA SER A 142 -16.08 26.41 -7.18
C SER A 142 -15.70 27.52 -8.16
N THR A 143 -16.67 28.27 -8.69
CA THR A 143 -16.38 29.38 -9.60
C THR A 143 -15.60 30.52 -8.94
N VAL A 144 -15.82 30.78 -7.64
CA VAL A 144 -15.15 31.86 -6.92
C VAL A 144 -13.71 31.48 -6.55
N LEU A 145 -13.47 30.23 -6.16
CA LEU A 145 -12.16 29.76 -5.70
C LEU A 145 -11.33 29.11 -6.80
N GLY A 146 -11.89 28.87 -7.99
CA GLY A 146 -11.23 28.15 -9.07
C GLY A 146 -11.00 26.66 -8.80
N VAL A 147 -11.51 26.13 -7.68
CA VAL A 147 -11.35 24.71 -7.31
C VAL A 147 -12.52 23.90 -7.88
N PRO A 148 -12.28 22.72 -8.50
CA PRO A 148 -13.38 21.90 -9.01
C PRO A 148 -14.37 21.49 -7.93
N LYS A 149 -15.68 21.53 -8.25
CA LYS A 149 -16.77 21.08 -7.37
C LYS A 149 -16.53 19.70 -6.71
N PRO A 150 -16.09 18.62 -7.40
CA PRO A 150 -15.91 17.32 -6.75
C PRO A 150 -14.80 17.33 -5.70
N THR A 151 -13.77 18.16 -5.87
CA THR A 151 -12.69 18.33 -4.88
C THR A 151 -13.21 19.05 -3.64
N ILE A 152 -13.98 20.12 -3.81
CA ILE A 152 -14.65 20.82 -2.70
C ILE A 152 -15.57 19.87 -1.93
N HIS A 153 -16.35 19.06 -2.64
CA HIS A 153 -17.23 18.08 -2.01
C HIS A 153 -16.44 17.05 -1.17
N LYS A 154 -15.32 16.52 -1.69
CA LYS A 154 -14.44 15.62 -0.93
C LYS A 154 -13.91 16.28 0.35
N MET A 155 -13.42 17.52 0.24
CA MET A 155 -12.94 18.29 1.40
C MET A 155 -14.02 18.44 2.47
N LEU A 156 -15.25 18.78 2.07
CA LEU A 156 -16.36 18.93 3.02
C LEU A 156 -16.77 17.62 3.70
N VAL A 157 -16.67 16.49 2.99
CA VAL A 157 -16.91 15.17 3.58
C VAL A 157 -15.80 14.79 4.56
N GLU A 158 -14.54 15.04 4.21
CA GLU A 158 -13.37 14.82 5.08
C GLU A 158 -13.48 15.66 6.37
N GLU A 159 -13.90 16.91 6.25
CA GLU A 159 -14.07 17.86 7.37
C GLU A 159 -15.39 17.66 8.13
N LYS A 160 -16.17 16.61 7.80
CA LYS A 160 -17.46 16.27 8.43
C LYS A 160 -18.46 17.43 8.39
N PHE A 161 -18.43 18.25 7.34
CA PHE A 161 -19.35 19.35 7.12
C PHE A 161 -20.71 18.82 6.65
N HIS A 162 -21.48 18.27 7.59
CA HIS A 162 -22.80 17.71 7.33
C HIS A 162 -23.88 18.78 7.47
N ARG A 163 -24.95 18.62 6.69
CA ARG A 163 -26.18 19.38 6.94
C ARG A 163 -26.69 19.02 8.33
N TYR A 164 -26.85 20.03 9.18
CA TYR A 164 -27.55 19.83 10.44
C TYR A 164 -29.05 19.61 10.15
N ASN A 165 -29.54 18.40 10.43
CA ASN A 165 -30.95 18.06 10.29
C ASN A 165 -31.61 18.17 11.67
N LEU A 166 -32.46 19.17 11.84
CA LEU A 166 -33.30 19.30 13.03
C LEU A 166 -34.31 18.14 13.03
N GLN A 167 -34.21 17.24 14.01
CA GLN A 167 -35.26 16.29 14.33
C GLN A 167 -36.19 16.94 15.34
N ILE A 168 -37.38 17.32 14.89
CA ILE A 168 -38.42 17.82 15.80
C ILE A 168 -38.98 16.59 16.51
N LEU A 169 -38.66 16.43 17.79
CA LEU A 169 -39.25 15.39 18.61
C LEU A 169 -40.70 15.80 18.92
N HIS A 170 -41.65 14.94 18.59
CA HIS A 170 -43.03 15.16 19.02
C HIS A 170 -43.10 15.00 20.54
N HIS A 171 -43.64 16.00 21.25
CA HIS A 171 -44.01 15.83 22.64
C HIS A 171 -45.32 15.02 22.69
N LEU A 172 -45.41 14.01 23.56
CA LEU A 172 -46.69 13.40 23.88
C LEU A 172 -47.38 14.23 24.96
N LYS A 173 -48.62 14.65 24.70
CA LYS A 173 -49.52 15.23 25.69
C LYS A 173 -50.33 14.14 26.37
N GLU A 174 -50.77 14.41 27.59
CA GLU A 174 -51.61 13.51 28.38
C GLU A 174 -52.95 13.21 27.68
N ASP A 175 -53.45 14.15 26.85
CA ASP A 175 -54.68 14.02 26.05
C ASP A 175 -54.47 13.30 24.69
N ASP A 176 -53.24 12.94 24.31
CA ASP A 176 -52.96 12.27 23.02
C ASP A 176 -53.46 10.82 22.89
N PRO A 177 -53.57 9.97 23.93
CA PRO A 177 -54.09 8.62 23.76
C PRO A 177 -55.57 8.61 23.37
N ASP A 178 -56.36 9.55 23.89
CA ASP A 178 -57.81 9.63 23.64
C ASP A 178 -58.14 10.10 22.22
N ARG A 179 -57.22 10.83 21.58
CA ARG A 179 -57.37 11.36 20.21
C ARG A 179 -56.91 10.40 19.11
N ARG A 180 -56.47 9.19 19.47
CA ARG A 180 -55.95 8.16 18.54
C ARG A 180 -56.99 7.13 18.10
N ILE A 181 -58.27 7.35 18.39
CA ILE A 181 -59.39 6.46 18.03
C ILE A 181 -59.99 6.88 16.69
#